data_AF-A0A1Q6RCA5-F1
#
_entry.id   AF-A0A1Q6RCA5-F1
#
_cell.length_a   1.000
_cell.length_b   1.000
_cell.length_c   1.000
_cell.angle_alpha   90.00
_cell.angle_beta   90.00
_cell.angle_gamma   90.00
#
_symmetry.space_group_name_H-M   'P 1'
#
loop_
_entity.id
_entity.type
_entity.pdbx_description
1 polymer ?
#
loop_
_entity_poly.entity_id
_entity_poly.type
_entity_poly.pdbx_seq_one_letter_code
_entity_poly.pdbx_strand_id
1 'polypeptide(L)' 'MSKPRRSISPAQAARLKALRRERGITQERLAEMVGRTEQCIRLYENARLGISPQMLEALRKALGAGSSHL' A
#
# COMPACT_ATOMS: atom_id res chain seq x y z
N MET A 1 -7.79 -15.30 -17.22
CA MET A 1 -7.71 -13.86 -17.54
C MET A 1 -6.98 -13.14 -16.40
N SER A 2 -5.71 -12.80 -16.55
CA SER A 2 -5.00 -11.99 -15.54
C SER A 2 -5.49 -10.55 -15.67
N LYS A 3 -6.31 -10.08 -14.72
CA LYS A 3 -6.73 -8.68 -14.65
C LYS A 3 -5.49 -7.79 -14.70
N PRO A 4 -5.46 -6.71 -15.51
CA PRO A 4 -4.30 -5.83 -15.54
C PRO A 4 -4.07 -5.30 -14.12
N ARG A 5 -2.88 -5.57 -13.57
CA ARG A 5 -2.47 -4.99 -12.28
C ARG A 5 -2.33 -3.50 -12.54
N ARG A 6 -3.30 -2.69 -12.10
CA ARG A 6 -3.17 -1.24 -12.16
C ARG A 6 -1.90 -0.85 -11.38
N SER A 7 -1.06 -0.05 -12.01
CA SER A 7 0.13 0.51 -11.38
C SER A 7 -0.31 1.48 -10.29
N ILE A 8 0.26 1.36 -9.09
CA ILE A 8 0.24 2.45 -8.12
C ILE A 8 1.10 3.57 -8.71
N SER A 9 0.60 4.81 -8.75
CA SER A 9 1.40 5.94 -9.23
C SER A 9 2.49 6.29 -8.20
N PRO A 10 3.58 6.95 -8.60
CA PRO A 10 4.60 7.44 -7.65
C PRO A 10 4.02 8.31 -6.53
N ALA A 11 3.00 9.13 -6.83
CA ALA A 11 2.32 9.95 -5.84
C ALA A 11 1.55 9.10 -4.80
N GLN A 12 0.83 8.08 -5.26
CA GLN A 12 0.11 7.14 -4.38
C GLN A 12 1.08 6.34 -3.51
N ALA A 13 2.21 5.89 -4.09
CA ALA A 13 3.26 5.18 -3.35
C ALA A 13 3.91 6.05 -2.27
N ALA A 14 4.20 7.32 -2.58
CA ALA A 14 4.72 8.28 -1.61
C ALA A 14 3.70 8.54 -0.49
N ARG A 15 2.41 8.66 -0.83
CA ARG A 15 1.34 8.86 0.16
C ARG A 15 1.16 7.65 1.07
N LEU A 16 1.26 6.43 0.54
CA LEU A 16 1.23 5.19 1.32
C LEU A 16 2.34 5.19 2.38
N LYS A 17 3.57 5.51 1.96
CA LYS A 17 4.73 5.61 2.84
C LYS A 17 4.57 6.69 3.92
N ALA A 18 4.03 7.85 3.55
CA ALA A 18 3.76 8.95 4.48
C ALA A 18 2.73 8.53 5.55
N LEU A 19 1.59 7.98 5.14
CA LEU A 19 0.53 7.51 6.05
C LEU A 19 1.01 6.43 7.01
N ARG A 20 1.88 5.52 6.54
CA ARG A 20 2.50 4.51 7.39
C ARG A 20 3.39 5.14 8.46
N ARG A 21 4.23 6.11 8.07
CA ARG A 21 5.13 6.83 8.97
C ARG A 21 4.37 7.72 9.97
N GLU A 22 3.30 8.39 9.55
CA GLU A 22 2.40 9.17 10.41
C GLU A 22 1.81 8.29 11.54
N ARG A 23 1.65 6.99 11.30
CA ARG A 23 1.17 6.02 12.29
C ARG A 23 2.26 5.37 13.13
N GLY A 24 3.53 5.68 12.86
CA GLY A 24 4.66 5.11 13.59
C GLY A 24 4.84 3.60 13.42
N ILE A 25 4.28 2.98 12.37
CA ILE A 25 4.40 1.53 12.15
C ILE A 25 5.46 1.19 11.11
N THR A 26 6.07 0.01 11.24
CA THR A 26 7.08 -0.48 10.29
C THR A 26 6.45 -1.06 9.03
N GLN A 27 7.26 -1.35 8.01
CA GLN A 27 6.79 -1.98 6.77
C GLN A 27 6.33 -3.43 7.03
N GLU A 28 7.04 -4.15 7.92
CA GLU A 28 6.70 -5.48 8.42
C GLU A 28 5.32 -5.45 9.09
N ARG A 29 5.09 -4.48 9.99
CA ARG A 29 3.81 -4.37 10.68
C ARG A 29 2.65 -4.11 9.71
N LEU A 30 2.84 -3.22 8.73
CA LEU A 30 1.82 -2.98 7.71
C LEU A 30 1.57 -4.24 6.86
N ALA A 31 2.63 -4.99 6.55
CA ALA A 31 2.56 -6.25 5.82
C ALA A 31 1.71 -7.30 6.56
N GLU A 32 1.93 -7.47 7.86
CA GLU A 32 1.13 -8.36 8.72
C GLU A 32 -0.36 -8.00 8.67
N MET A 33 -0.68 -6.71 8.78
CA MET A 33 -2.07 -6.22 8.79
C MET A 33 -2.85 -6.56 7.50
N VAL A 34 -2.15 -6.76 6.37
CA VAL A 34 -2.78 -7.03 5.06
C VAL A 34 -2.41 -8.40 4.47
N GLY A 35 -1.77 -9.27 5.25
CA GLY A 35 -1.39 -10.62 4.81
C GLY A 35 -0.37 -10.61 3.65
N ARG A 36 0.66 -9.79 3.76
CA ARG A 36 1.75 -9.67 2.78
C ARG A 36 3.12 -9.72 3.47
N THR A 37 4.17 -9.74 2.66
CA THR A 37 5.55 -9.63 3.14
C THR A 37 5.98 -8.17 3.21
N GLU A 38 6.93 -7.85 4.07
CA GLU A 38 7.60 -6.53 4.12
C GLU A 38 8.07 -6.11 2.72
N GLN A 39 8.72 -7.02 2.00
CA GLN A 39 9.21 -6.76 0.65
C GLN A 39 8.10 -6.28 -0.30
N CYS A 40 6.89 -6.85 -0.20
CA CYS A 40 5.77 -6.35 -1.00
C CYS A 40 5.44 -4.89 -0.66
N ILE A 41 5.38 -4.55 0.64
CA ILE A 41 5.12 -3.17 1.10
C ILE A 41 6.21 -2.23 0.58
N ARG A 42 7.48 -2.60 0.73
CA ARG A 42 8.60 -1.82 0.21
C ARG A 42 8.51 -1.61 -1.31
N LEU A 43 8.12 -2.62 -2.09
CA LEU A 43 7.93 -2.46 -3.53
C LEU A 43 6.74 -1.54 -3.87
N TYR A 44 5.63 -1.62 -3.13
CA TYR A 44 4.50 -0.70 -3.30
C TYR A 44 4.88 0.75 -2.97
N GLU A 45 5.57 0.99 -1.86
CA GLU A 45 6.02 2.33 -1.43
C GLU A 45 7.05 2.96 -2.38
N ASN A 46 7.69 2.16 -3.24
CA ASN A 46 8.62 2.63 -4.26
C ASN A 46 8.03 2.58 -5.68
N ALA A 47 6.72 2.32 -5.83
CA ALA A 47 6.03 2.16 -7.13
C ALA A 47 6.68 1.12 -8.06
N ARG A 48 7.33 0.09 -7.49
CA ARG A 48 8.04 -0.97 -8.23
C ARG A 48 7.20 -2.23 -8.45
N LEU A 49 5.99 -2.29 -7.89
CA LEU A 49 5.06 -3.40 -8.04
C LEU A 49 3.64 -2.88 -8.25
N GLY A 50 2.96 -3.40 -9.29
CA GLY A 50 1.55 -3.11 -9.52
C GLY A 50 0.67 -3.72 -8.43
N ILE A 51 -0.36 -2.98 -8.01
CA ILE A 51 -1.23 -3.34 -6.89
C ILE A 51 -2.66 -3.56 -7.40
N SER A 52 -3.34 -4.57 -6.86
CA SER A 52 -4.76 -4.74 -7.18
C SER A 52 -5.60 -3.69 -6.44
N PRO A 53 -6.76 -3.27 -6.99
CA PRO A 53 -7.67 -2.37 -6.29
C PRO A 53 -8.09 -2.89 -4.91
N GLN A 54 -8.28 -4.21 -4.77
CA GLN A 54 -8.63 -4.84 -3.49
C GLN A 54 -7.51 -4.69 -2.44
N MET A 55 -6.25 -4.83 -2.86
CA MET A 55 -5.11 -4.68 -1.95
C MET A 55 -4.86 -3.22 -1.61
N LEU A 56 -5.06 -2.29 -2.56
CA LEU A 56 -5.00 -0.86 -2.27
C LEU A 56 -6.04 -0.45 -1.22
N GLU A 57 -7.27 -0.96 -1.35
CA GLU A 57 -8.32 -0.73 -0.35
C GLU A 57 -8.00 -1.40 1.00
N ALA A 58 -7.40 -2.59 1.00
CA ALA A 58 -6.93 -3.23 2.23
C ALA A 58 -5.87 -2.39 2.95
N LEU A 59 -4.88 -1.86 2.21
CA LEU A 59 -3.89 -0.94 2.75
C LEU A 59 -4.52 0.34 3.27
N ARG A 60 -5.51 0.90 2.55
CA ARG A 60 -6.24 2.09 2.99
C ARG A 60 -6.99 1.85 4.31
N LYS A 61 -7.63 0.68 4.47
CA LYS A 61 -8.34 0.26 5.68
C LYS A 61 -7.41 -0.06 6.85
N ALA A 62 -6.30 -0.77 6.62
CA ALA A 62 -5.23 -0.95 7.61
C ALA A 62 -4.65 0.42 8.01
N LEU A 63 -4.59 1.31 7.04
CA LEU A 63 -4.41 2.74 7.15
C LEU A 63 -5.43 3.34 8.16
N GLY A 64 -6.71 3.07 8.01
CA GLY A 64 -7.74 3.96 8.56
C GLY A 64 -7.74 5.30 7.82
N ALA A 65 -7.22 5.34 6.59
CA ALA A 65 -7.31 6.50 5.72
C ALA A 65 -8.72 6.56 5.15
N GLY A 66 -9.64 7.24 5.82
CA GLY A 66 -11.05 7.42 5.45
C GLY A 66 -11.28 8.29 4.20
N SER A 67 -10.84 7.80 3.03
CA SER A 67 -11.37 8.09 1.70
C SER A 67 -10.71 9.27 0.98
N SER A 68 -10.52 9.06 -0.33
CA SER A 68 -10.13 9.99 -1.42
C SER A 68 -8.65 10.30 -1.75
N HIS A 69 -7.64 9.91 -0.95
CA HIS A 69 -6.25 10.35 -1.21
C HIS A 69 -5.16 9.27 -1.31
N LEU A 70 -5.50 7.97 -1.35
CA LEU A 70 -4.61 6.90 -1.83
C LEU A 70 -5.16 6.37 -3.15
#